data_AF-A0A920VM75-F1
#
_entry.id   AF-A0A920VM75-F1
#
_cell.length_a   1.000
_cell.length_b   1.000
_cell.length_c   1.000
_cell.angle_alpha   90.00
_cell.angle_beta   90.00
_cell.angle_gamma   90.00
#
_symmetry.space_group_name_H-M   'P 1'
#
loop_
_entity.id
_entity.type
_entity.pdbx_description
1 polymer ?
#
loop_
_entity_poly.entity_id
_entity_poly.type
_entity_poly.pdbx_seq_one_letter_code
_entity_poly.pdbx_strand_id
1 'polypeptide(L)' 'MFGDYGVGPNHVLPTGGTARFSAGLSVLTFLRMRTWMSSDTGPENDVIRDTAALARLGGLEGHARAAEMRVI' A
#
# COMPACT_ATOMS: atom_id res chain seq x y z
N MET A 1 -18.45 20.79 22.49
CA MET A 1 -17.83 22.02 23.04
C MET A 1 -16.35 21.84 23.35
N PHE A 2 -15.94 21.08 24.37
CA PHE A 2 -14.52 20.97 24.73
C PHE A 2 -13.65 20.40 23.58
N GLY A 3 -14.16 19.37 22.89
CA GLY A 3 -13.57 18.79 21.67
C GLY A 3 -13.46 19.76 20.49
N ASP A 4 -14.27 20.81 20.48
CA ASP A 4 -14.31 21.76 19.37
C ASP A 4 -13.28 22.89 19.53
N TYR A 5 -12.76 23.11 20.75
CA TYR A 5 -11.99 24.31 21.05
C TYR A 5 -10.80 24.13 22.00
N GLY A 6 -10.84 23.20 22.97
CA GLY A 6 -9.95 23.27 24.13
C GLY A 6 -9.13 22.03 24.46
N VAL A 7 -9.49 20.85 23.97
CA VAL A 7 -8.89 19.58 24.45
C VAL A 7 -7.97 18.89 23.45
N GLY A 8 -7.82 19.43 22.23
CA GLY A 8 -6.79 19.02 21.27
C GLY A 8 -7.23 18.18 20.04
N PRO A 9 -8.27 17.31 20.09
CA PRO A 9 -8.75 16.61 18.91
C PRO A 9 -9.22 17.55 17.81
N ASN A 10 -9.18 17.07 16.56
CA ASN A 10 -9.73 17.82 15.44
C ASN A 10 -11.24 17.59 15.34
N HIS A 11 -12.02 18.67 15.35
CA HIS A 11 -13.49 18.60 15.24
C HIS A 11 -14.02 18.46 13.80
N VAL A 12 -13.13 18.44 12.79
CA VAL A 12 -13.49 18.16 11.41
C VAL A 12 -13.69 16.64 11.28
N LEU A 13 -14.92 16.21 11.50
CA LEU A 13 -15.31 14.81 11.56
C LEU A 13 -16.24 14.42 10.39
N PRO A 14 -16.25 13.14 9.98
CA PRO A 14 -17.12 12.65 8.92
C PRO A 14 -18.59 12.65 9.36
N THR A 15 -19.49 13.13 8.49
CA THR A 15 -20.95 13.17 8.72
C THR A 15 -21.71 12.34 7.68
N GLY A 16 -23.04 12.24 7.77
CA GLY A 16 -23.85 11.47 6.81
C GLY A 16 -23.57 9.96 6.81
N GLY A 17 -23.08 9.41 7.94
CA GLY A 17 -22.76 7.98 8.08
C GLY A 17 -21.39 7.55 7.53
N THR A 18 -20.60 8.49 7.01
CA THR A 18 -19.26 8.22 6.45
C THR A 18 -18.23 7.80 7.51
N ALA A 19 -18.50 8.04 8.79
CA ALA A 19 -17.67 7.56 9.91
C ALA A 19 -17.49 6.03 9.96
N ARG A 20 -18.30 5.25 9.21
CA ARG A 20 -18.12 3.79 9.07
C ARG A 20 -16.86 3.39 8.28
N PHE A 21 -16.34 4.29 7.44
CA PHE A 21 -15.20 4.01 6.55
C PHE A 21 -14.20 5.17 6.42
N SER A 22 -14.45 6.30 7.08
CA SER A 22 -13.56 7.46 7.11
C SER A 22 -13.26 7.88 8.55
N ALA A 23 -12.04 8.36 8.78
CA ALA A 23 -11.62 8.94 10.04
C ALA A 23 -11.78 10.47 10.04
N GLY A 24 -11.75 11.08 11.23
CA GLY A 24 -11.62 12.53 11.38
C GLY A 24 -10.31 13.06 10.79
N LEU A 25 -10.29 14.36 10.53
CA LEU A 25 -9.10 15.04 10.02
C LEU A 25 -7.91 14.85 10.97
N SER A 26 -6.77 14.45 10.43
CA SER A 26 -5.53 14.29 11.18
C SER A 26 -4.33 14.71 10.34
N VAL A 27 -3.14 14.74 10.94
CA VAL A 27 -1.90 15.01 10.21
C VAL A 27 -1.72 14.05 9.03
N LEU A 28 -2.14 12.79 9.17
CA LEU A 28 -2.06 11.78 8.12
C LEU A 28 -2.85 12.16 6.85
N THR A 29 -3.89 13.00 6.97
CA THR A 29 -4.64 13.51 5.80
C THR A 29 -3.78 14.36 4.88
N PHE A 30 -2.73 15.00 5.42
CA PHE A 30 -1.82 15.86 4.67
C PHE A 30 -0.52 15.15 4.26
N LEU A 31 -0.35 13.89 4.65
CA LEU A 31 0.81 13.08 4.29
C LEU A 31 0.46 12.11 3.16
N ARG A 32 1.48 11.71 2.39
CA ARG A 32 1.38 10.64 1.40
C ARG A 32 2.26 9.48 1.84
N MET A 33 1.65 8.36 2.20
CA MET A 33 2.40 7.13 2.48
C MET A 33 3.03 6.61 1.19
N ARG A 34 4.31 6.25 1.26
CA ARG A 34 5.07 5.62 0.19
C ARG A 34 5.69 4.34 0.72
N THR A 35 5.46 3.23 0.04
CA THR A 35 6.13 1.97 0.32
C THR A 35 7.39 1.87 -0.52
N TRP A 36 8.41 1.20 0.00
CA TRP A 36 9.66 0.93 -0.69
C TRP A 36 10.08 -0.53 -0.44
N MET A 37 10.78 -1.11 -1.40
CA MET A 37 11.34 -2.46 -1.32
C MET A 37 12.71 -2.44 -1.99
N SER A 38 13.68 -3.07 -1.36
CA SER A 38 15.04 -3.27 -1.90
C SER A 38 15.46 -4.72 -1.67
N SER A 39 16.30 -5.22 -2.55
CA SER A 39 16.90 -6.55 -2.44
C SER A 39 18.35 -6.46 -2.90
N ASP A 40 19.28 -6.64 -1.98
CA ASP A 40 20.71 -6.47 -2.25
C ASP A 40 21.28 -7.63 -3.07
N THR A 41 20.80 -8.85 -2.82
CA THR A 41 21.25 -10.08 -3.49
C THR A 41 20.27 -10.60 -4.55
N GLY A 42 19.15 -9.90 -4.76
CA GLY A 42 18.05 -10.38 -5.60
C GLY A 42 17.11 -11.35 -4.87
N PRO A 43 15.93 -11.63 -5.46
CA PRO A 43 14.96 -12.58 -4.91
C PRO A 43 15.45 -14.03 -5.05
N GLU A 44 15.03 -14.88 -4.12
CA GLU A 44 15.28 -16.33 -4.20
C GLU A 44 14.62 -16.95 -5.44
N ASN A 45 15.19 -18.03 -5.98
CA ASN A 45 14.70 -18.68 -7.20
C ASN A 45 13.24 -19.15 -7.08
N ASP A 46 12.77 -19.54 -5.90
CA ASP A 46 11.36 -19.91 -5.71
C ASP A 46 10.42 -18.70 -5.79
N VAL A 47 10.82 -17.54 -5.24
CA VAL A 47 10.06 -16.28 -5.38
C VAL A 47 9.98 -15.85 -6.85
N ILE A 48 11.06 -16.04 -7.61
CA ILE A 48 11.08 -15.76 -9.05
C ILE A 48 10.08 -16.67 -9.78
N ARG A 49 10.11 -17.97 -9.49
CA ARG A 49 9.22 -18.97 -10.11
C ARG A 49 7.76 -18.70 -9.79
N ASP A 50 7.43 -18.40 -8.54
CA ASP A 50 6.08 -18.07 -8.11
C ASP A 50 5.59 -16.78 -8.80
N THR A 51 6.45 -15.76 -8.86
CA THR A 51 6.14 -14.50 -9.56
C THR A 51 5.84 -14.73 -11.04
N ALA A 52 6.65 -15.55 -11.72
CA ALA A 52 6.45 -15.88 -13.13
C ALA A 52 5.16 -16.68 -13.35
N ALA A 53 4.87 -17.66 -12.50
CA ALA A 53 3.65 -18.46 -12.57
C ALA A 53 2.39 -17.60 -12.39
N LEU A 54 2.37 -16.72 -11.36
CA LEU A 54 1.27 -15.80 -11.11
C LEU A 54 1.09 -14.79 -12.27
N ALA A 55 2.19 -14.27 -12.81
CA ALA A 55 2.14 -13.36 -13.95
C ALA A 55 1.54 -14.04 -15.19
N ARG A 56 1.91 -15.29 -15.48
CA ARG A 56 1.32 -16.06 -16.59
C ARG A 56 -0.15 -16.37 -16.39
N LEU A 57 -0.56 -16.72 -15.17
CA LEU A 57 -1.96 -16.94 -14.84
C LEU A 57 -2.82 -15.68 -15.13
N GLY A 58 -2.25 -14.50 -14.92
CA GLY A 58 -2.87 -13.22 -15.25
C GLY A 58 -2.74 -12.76 -16.71
N GLY A 59 -2.10 -13.55 -17.60
CA GLY A 59 -1.85 -13.17 -19.00
C GLY A 59 -0.75 -12.11 -19.18
N LEU A 60 0.10 -11.90 -18.17
CA LEU A 60 1.13 -10.85 -18.13
C LEU A 60 2.52 -11.40 -18.49
N GLU A 61 2.69 -11.91 -19.71
CA GLU A 61 3.95 -12.58 -20.11
C GLU A 61 5.20 -11.67 -19.99
N GLY A 62 5.05 -10.36 -20.21
CA GLY A 62 6.15 -9.41 -20.00
C GLY A 62 6.66 -9.37 -18.56
N HIS A 63 5.75 -9.50 -17.58
CA HIS A 63 6.11 -9.55 -16.16
C HIS A 63 6.77 -10.88 -15.80
N ALA A 64 6.27 -11.99 -16.36
CA ALA A 64 6.85 -13.32 -16.14
C ALA A 64 8.31 -13.38 -16.62
N ARG A 65 8.56 -12.95 -17.87
CA ARG A 65 9.92 -12.88 -18.42
C ARG A 65 10.82 -11.94 -17.63
N ALA A 66 10.29 -10.82 -17.13
CA ALA A 66 11.06 -9.90 -16.30
C ALA A 66 11.54 -10.55 -15.00
N ALA A 67 10.72 -11.40 -14.38
CA ALA A 67 11.15 -12.18 -13.22
C ALA A 67 12.20 -13.23 -13.61
N GLU A 68 11.95 -14.01 -14.65
CA GLU A 68 12.82 -15.11 -15.10
C GLU A 68 14.21 -14.68 -15.56
N MET A 69 14.36 -13.45 -16.07
CA MET A 69 15.68 -12.88 -16.41
C MET A 69 16.62 -12.72 -15.20
N ARG A 70 16.10 -12.89 -13.98
CA ARG A 70 16.85 -12.72 -12.73
C ARG A 70 17.18 -14.05 -12.05
N VAL A 71 16.86 -15.19 -12.66
CA VAL A 71 17.24 -16.52 -12.15
C VAL A 71 18.76 -16.61 -12.11
N ILE A 72 19.31 -17.03 -10.97
CA ILE A 72 20.74 -17.29 -10.74
C ILE A 72 20.96 -18.79 -10.73
#